data_AF-A0A2N3QMW0-F1
#
_entry.id   AF-A0A2N3QMW0-F1
#
_cell.length_a   1.000
_cell.length_b   1.000
_cell.length_c   1.000
_cell.angle_alpha   90.00
_cell.angle_beta   90.00
_cell.angle_gamma   90.00
#
_symmetry.space_group_name_H-M   'P 1'
#
loop_
_entity.id
_entity.type
_entity.pdbx_description
1 polymer ?
#
loop_
_entity_poly.entity_id
_entity_poly.type
_entity_poly.pdbx_seq_one_letter_code
_entity_poly.pdbx_strand_id
1 'polypeptide(L)' 'KAKGIPVIVFEPTLDDAEFYGSEVTHDLDAFKQQADIIVANRWSDELADVDDKVYTRDLFRRD' A
#
# COMPACT_ATOMS: atom_id res chain seq x y z
N LYS A 1 6.20 9.36 -11.35
CA LYS A 1 7.03 9.74 -10.17
C LYS A 1 7.39 11.23 -10.23
N ALA A 2 6.57 12.15 -9.70
CA ALA A 2 6.76 13.60 -9.88
C ALA A 2 7.57 14.31 -8.78
N LYS A 3 7.95 13.61 -7.70
CA LYS A 3 8.69 14.18 -6.55
C LYS A 3 9.91 13.35 -6.11
N GLY A 4 10.33 12.35 -6.89
CA GLY A 4 11.49 11.50 -6.56
C GLY A 4 11.28 10.53 -5.37
N ILE A 5 10.07 10.44 -4.83
CA ILE A 5 9.77 9.54 -3.70
C ILE A 5 9.73 8.09 -4.22
N PRO A 6 10.45 7.15 -3.58
CA PRO A 6 10.32 5.73 -3.89
C PRO A 6 8.90 5.26 -3.57
N VAL A 7 8.33 4.45 -4.45
CA VAL A 7 6.99 3.89 -4.31
C VAL A 7 7.13 2.39 -4.49
N ILE A 8 6.54 1.65 -3.55
CA ILE A 8 6.28 0.21 -3.63
C ILE A 8 4.78 0.01 -3.69
N VAL A 9 4.32 -1.00 -4.42
CA VAL A 9 2.91 -1.30 -4.64
C VAL A 9 2.63 -2.70 -4.10
N PHE A 10 1.67 -2.82 -3.20
CA PHE A 10 1.07 -4.10 -2.85
C PHE A 10 -0.18 -4.31 -3.70
N GLU A 11 -0.14 -5.29 -4.60
CA GLU A 11 -1.28 -5.64 -5.46
C GLU A 11 -1.29 -7.15 -5.73
N PRO A 12 -2.02 -7.94 -4.92
CA PRO A 12 -2.04 -9.40 -5.01
C PRO A 12 -2.49 -9.94 -6.37
N THR A 13 -3.28 -9.17 -7.11
CA THR A 13 -3.89 -9.61 -8.37
C THR A 13 -3.09 -9.21 -9.61
N LEU A 14 -2.07 -8.38 -9.44
CA LEU A 14 -1.18 -7.95 -10.52
C LEU A 14 0.01 -8.91 -10.60
N ASP A 15 0.07 -9.69 -11.67
CA ASP A 15 1.17 -10.60 -11.98
C ASP A 15 2.23 -9.89 -12.84
N ASP A 16 2.81 -8.83 -12.28
CA ASP A 16 3.88 -8.05 -12.89
C ASP A 16 4.83 -7.57 -11.77
N ALA A 17 6.13 -7.54 -12.05
CA ALA A 17 7.14 -7.14 -11.06
C ALA A 17 7.21 -5.61 -10.85
N GLU A 18 6.69 -4.83 -11.80
CA GLU A 18 6.71 -3.38 -11.75
C GLU A 18 5.41 -2.76 -12.27
N PHE A 19 4.98 -1.67 -11.62
CA PHE A 19 3.84 -0.85 -12.03
C PHE A 19 4.24 0.62 -12.12
N TYR A 20 4.23 1.19 -13.33
CA TYR A 20 4.71 2.55 -13.62
C TYR A 20 6.12 2.83 -13.04
N GLY A 21 7.00 1.82 -13.13
CA GLY A 21 8.38 1.86 -12.60
C GLY A 21 8.47 1.82 -11.08
N SER A 22 7.41 1.40 -10.40
CA SER A 22 7.38 1.12 -8.96
C SER A 22 7.39 -0.39 -8.77
N GLU A 23 8.17 -0.88 -7.80
CA GLU A 23 8.20 -2.31 -7.48
C GLU A 23 6.83 -2.79 -7.00
N VAL A 24 6.40 -3.94 -7.49
CA VAL A 24 5.19 -4.63 -7.04
C VAL A 24 5.60 -5.78 -6.13
N THR A 25 5.00 -5.85 -4.95
CA THR A 25 5.20 -6.91 -3.97
C THR A 25 3.87 -7.60 -3.65
N HIS A 26 3.94 -8.91 -3.41
CA HIS A 26 2.82 -9.74 -2.98
C HIS A 26 2.94 -10.13 -1.50
N ASP A 27 4.01 -9.67 -0.82
CA ASP A 27 4.22 -9.87 0.60
C ASP A 27 3.73 -8.63 1.37
N LEU A 28 2.56 -8.77 2.00
CA LEU A 28 1.93 -7.70 2.76
C LEU A 28 2.76 -7.29 3.99
N ASP A 29 3.40 -8.24 4.66
CA ASP A 29 4.17 -7.95 5.88
C ASP A 29 5.45 -7.19 5.54
N ALA A 30 6.14 -7.58 4.47
CA ALA A 30 7.28 -6.84 3.95
C ALA A 30 6.88 -5.42 3.50
N PHE A 31 5.76 -5.30 2.78
CA PHE A 31 5.21 -4.01 2.37
C PHE A 31 4.95 -3.08 3.56
N LYS A 32 4.28 -3.60 4.60
CA LYS A 32 4.03 -2.85 5.83
C LYS A 32 5.32 -2.42 6.51
N GLN A 33 6.34 -3.27 6.59
CA GLN A 33 7.59 -2.91 7.25
C GLN A 33 8.38 -1.84 6.47
N GLN A 34 8.38 -1.91 5.14
CA GLN A 34 9.14 -1.01 4.28
C GLN A 34 8.46 0.35 4.08
N ALA A 35 7.13 0.42 4.15
CA ALA A 35 6.39 1.66 3.93
C ALA A 35 6.43 2.58 5.17
N ASP A 36 6.92 3.81 4.97
CA ASP A 36 6.79 4.89 5.96
C ASP A 36 5.36 5.43 6.04
N ILE A 37 4.68 5.51 4.89
CA ILE A 37 3.29 5.93 4.75
C ILE A 37 2.61 5.00 3.74
N ILE A 38 1.46 4.47 4.10
CA ILE A 38 0.62 3.62 3.26
C ILE A 38 -0.55 4.45 2.76
N VAL A 39 -0.78 4.48 1.45
CA VAL A 39 -1.96 5.12 0.86
C VAL A 39 -2.90 4.03 0.37
N ALA A 40 -4.09 3.97 0.96
CA ALA A 40 -5.09 2.97 0.62
C ALA A 40 -6.42 3.63 0.22
N ASN A 41 -6.98 3.21 -0.90
CA ASN A 41 -8.29 3.72 -1.36
C ASN A 41 -9.44 3.23 -0.47
N ARG A 42 -9.32 2.03 0.10
CA ARG A 42 -10.27 1.44 1.06
C ARG A 42 -9.52 0.99 2.31
N TRP A 43 -10.20 1.04 3.45
CA TRP A 43 -9.71 0.38 4.65
C TRP A 43 -9.68 -1.14 4.45
N SER A 44 -8.74 -1.82 5.13
CA SER A 44 -8.70 -3.27 5.26
C SER A 44 -8.25 -3.60 6.68
N ASP A 45 -8.88 -4.58 7.32
CA ASP A 45 -8.49 -5.05 8.66
C ASP A 45 -7.06 -5.62 8.69
N GLU A 46 -6.54 -6.04 7.53
CA GLU A 46 -5.15 -6.44 7.39
C GLU A 46 -4.17 -5.28 7.64
N LEU A 47 -4.61 -4.02 7.63
CA LEU A 47 -3.76 -2.85 7.94
C LEU A 47 -3.91 -2.37 9.39
N ALA A 48 -4.71 -3.04 10.22
CA ALA A 48 -5.03 -2.58 11.57
C ALA A 48 -3.80 -2.45 12.50
N ASP A 49 -2.77 -3.26 12.28
CA ASP A 49 -1.49 -3.23 13.00
C ASP A 49 -0.59 -2.03 12.65
N VAL A 50 -0.94 -1.29 11.59
CA VAL A 50 -0.20 -0.13 11.09
C VAL A 50 -1.11 1.09 10.80
N ASP A 51 -2.26 1.19 11.48
CA ASP A 51 -3.28 2.25 11.29
C ASP A 51 -2.67 3.67 11.40
N ASP A 52 -1.66 3.84 12.23
CA ASP A 52 -0.96 5.12 12.47
C ASP A 52 -0.24 5.69 11.25
N LYS A 53 0.10 4.82 10.28
CA LYS A 53 0.75 5.22 9.02
C LYS A 53 -0.11 4.97 7.78
N VAL A 54 -1.40 4.66 7.95
CA VAL A 54 -2.33 4.49 6.84
C VAL A 54 -3.09 5.79 6.58
N TYR A 55 -2.86 6.36 5.40
CA TYR A 55 -3.67 7.43 4.86
C TYR A 55 -4.76 6.86 3.95
N THR A 56 -6.01 7.00 4.39
CA THR A 56 -7.19 6.67 3.59
C THR A 56 -8.25 7.77 3.69
N ARG A 57 -9.04 7.90 2.63
CA ARG A 57 -10.22 8.77 2.59
C ARG A 57 -11.51 7.96 2.71
N ASP A 58 -11.41 6.67 3.03
CA ASP A 58 -12.57 5.83 3.33
C ASP A 58 -13.24 6.29 4.63
N LEU A 59 -14.46 6.81 4.49
CA LEU A 59 -15.25 7.36 5.58
C LEU A 59 -16.08 6.31 6.31
N PHE A 60 -16.34 5.18 5.66
CA PHE A 60 -17.32 4.23 6.15
C PHE A 60 -16.68 2.96 6.69
N ARG A 61 -15.42 2.66 6.32
CA ARG A 61 -14.76 1.37 6.63
C ARG A 61 -15.72 0.21 6.35
N ARG A 62 -16.45 0.35 5.23
CA ARG A 62 -17.48 -0.57 4.76
C ARG A 62 -16.90 -1.32 3.58
N ASP A 63 -16.04 -2.25 3.91
CA ASP A 63 -15.73 -3.52 3.24
C ASP A 63 -14.64 -4.20 4.08
#